data_AF-A0A4Y3WAL0-F1
#
_entry.id   AF-A0A4Y3WAL0-F1
#
_cell.length_a   1.000
_cell.length_b   1.000
_cell.length_c   1.000
_cell.angle_alpha   90.00
_cell.angle_beta   90.00
_cell.angle_gamma   90.00
#
_symmetry.space_group_name_H-M   'P 1'
#
loop_
_entity.id
_entity.type
_entity.pdbx_description
1 polymer ?
#
loop_
_entity_poly.entity_id
_entity_poly.type
_entity_poly.pdbx_seq_one_letter_code
_entity_poly.pdbx_strand_id
1 'polypeptide(L)'
;MTLPASALPVEAPDAFFGVSHSATSRLWRDRLDPRGAARALAIAQRHQLPEMLARVIAGRGVDIDAVADFLDPTIRRLMPDPFTVTQMETAARRLADAAIHRETVAIFGDYDVDGATSAALLAWHLRHCGLDPLIHIPDRVFEGYGPNVDAIDALAGRGATLLVTVDCGTTSIEPLAVARQRGMSVVVIDHHQCGDDLPEVEALVNPNRPDDLSGLGHLAAVGLVFVTLVALNRELRRRGFWSGERPEPNLLDMLHHVALGTVADVAPLTGLNRAFVAKGLIALRRRDHVGHTALMDVARLSGPPEAWHLGFMLGPRINAGGRIGRADLGVRLLLEGDVSEAARIAAELDRLNAERRVIEQTAEAQAEAEALASLGLEDKGSVIVTASEGWHPGVVGLVASRLKDKFSRPAFVVALEPGGIGTGSGRSIGGVDLGKAVRRAVADGVLLKGGGHTMAAGVTLRKEQLAEFRAYMETALAADVAQSRHVRELFIDGAVSARAATPEFVATLNRAGPFGAGNPEPVVALPAHQLIHADEIGQAHLRLRLRSGDGAILNGIAFRAVGQPLGNALAQMRGQLLHVAGSLAVDRWQGAERVQLRVVDVAVPDPGPKTIR
;
A
#
# COMPACT_ATOMS: atom_id res chain seq x y z
N MET A 1 14.68 -40.55 -39.46
CA MET A 1 14.70 -40.33 -38.00
C MET A 1 15.44 -39.03 -37.74
N THR A 2 14.70 -37.93 -37.63
CA THR A 2 15.23 -36.61 -37.26
C THR A 2 15.36 -36.56 -35.74
N LEU A 3 16.58 -36.33 -35.24
CA LEU A 3 16.84 -36.12 -33.81
C LEU A 3 16.10 -34.84 -33.34
N PRO A 4 15.51 -34.84 -32.13
CA PRO A 4 14.91 -33.63 -31.59
C PRO A 4 16.02 -32.62 -31.26
N ALA A 5 15.75 -31.35 -31.54
CA ALA A 5 16.60 -30.25 -31.11
C ALA A 5 16.71 -30.31 -29.58
N SER A 6 17.93 -30.60 -29.09
CA SER A 6 18.27 -30.44 -27.68
C SER A 6 18.01 -28.97 -27.33
N ALA A 7 17.00 -28.73 -26.50
CA ALA A 7 16.86 -27.46 -25.82
C ALA A 7 18.13 -27.28 -24.98
N LEU A 8 18.98 -26.34 -25.40
CA LEU A 8 20.11 -25.91 -24.59
C LEU A 8 19.55 -25.53 -23.20
N PRO A 9 20.09 -26.07 -22.10
CA PRO A 9 19.67 -25.65 -20.78
C PRO A 9 19.92 -24.14 -20.67
N VAL A 10 18.87 -23.38 -20.37
CA VAL A 10 19.02 -21.98 -19.99
C VAL A 10 19.84 -21.99 -18.71
N GLU A 11 21.11 -21.58 -18.77
CA GLU A 11 21.96 -21.41 -17.59
C GLU A 11 21.21 -20.51 -16.61
N ALA A 12 20.93 -21.04 -15.41
CA ALA A 12 20.33 -20.26 -14.35
C ALA A 12 21.32 -19.13 -14.01
N PRO A 13 20.88 -17.85 -13.99
CA PRO A 13 21.79 -16.74 -13.74
C PRO A 13 22.49 -16.89 -12.39
N ASP A 14 23.78 -16.54 -12.36
CA ASP A 14 24.63 -16.66 -11.18
C ASP A 14 24.06 -15.87 -9.98
N ALA A 15 24.32 -16.38 -8.78
CA ALA A 15 23.99 -15.68 -7.55
C ALA A 15 24.83 -14.39 -7.41
N PHE A 16 24.19 -13.28 -7.06
CA PHE A 16 24.88 -12.00 -6.83
C PHE A 16 25.87 -12.16 -5.66
N PHE A 17 27.15 -11.85 -5.89
CA PHE A 17 28.25 -12.16 -4.96
C PHE A 17 28.35 -13.64 -4.53
N GLY A 18 27.83 -14.59 -5.33
CA GLY A 18 27.82 -16.01 -4.98
C GLY A 18 26.86 -16.38 -3.84
N VAL A 19 25.99 -15.46 -3.40
CA VAL A 19 25.09 -15.66 -2.26
C VAL A 19 23.88 -16.50 -2.69
N SER A 20 24.03 -17.82 -2.64
CA SER A 20 22.94 -18.78 -2.88
C SER A 20 22.00 -18.93 -1.68
N HIS A 21 22.53 -18.73 -0.46
CA HIS A 21 21.80 -18.82 0.79
C HIS A 21 22.31 -17.74 1.77
N SER A 22 21.48 -16.73 2.03
CA SER A 22 21.75 -15.68 3.01
C SER A 22 21.32 -16.06 4.43
N ALA A 23 21.58 -15.17 5.41
CA ALA A 23 21.10 -15.30 6.78
C ALA A 23 19.57 -15.36 6.92
N THR A 24 18.83 -14.91 5.90
CA THR A 24 17.37 -15.02 5.84
C THR A 24 16.88 -16.06 4.84
N SER A 25 17.77 -16.98 4.45
CA SER A 25 17.54 -18.07 3.48
C SER A 25 17.09 -17.56 2.11
N ARG A 26 17.69 -16.45 1.65
CA ARG A 26 17.43 -15.88 0.32
C ARG A 26 18.60 -16.08 -0.63
N LEU A 27 18.26 -16.28 -1.89
CA LEU A 27 19.18 -16.19 -3.03
C LEU A 27 19.31 -14.72 -3.43
N TRP A 28 20.51 -14.18 -3.52
CA TRP A 28 20.69 -12.82 -4.05
C TRP A 28 20.83 -12.89 -5.57
N ARG A 29 20.11 -12.02 -6.28
CA ARG A 29 20.18 -11.90 -7.74
C ARG A 29 20.46 -10.48 -8.14
N ASP A 30 21.18 -10.31 -9.25
CA ASP A 30 21.17 -9.01 -9.92
C ASP A 30 19.74 -8.71 -10.34
N ARG A 31 19.28 -7.48 -10.08
CA ARG A 31 17.98 -7.01 -10.56
C ARG A 31 17.93 -6.94 -12.08
N LEU A 32 19.06 -6.74 -12.73
CA LEU A 32 19.16 -6.68 -14.18
C LEU A 32 19.54 -8.03 -14.75
N ASP A 33 18.71 -8.53 -15.66
CA ASP A 33 19.11 -9.57 -16.60
C ASP A 33 20.05 -8.97 -17.68
N PRO A 34 20.63 -9.76 -18.59
CA PRO A 34 21.52 -9.23 -19.63
C PRO A 34 20.89 -8.14 -20.50
N ARG A 35 19.57 -8.21 -20.75
CA ARG A 35 18.83 -7.18 -21.50
C ARG A 35 18.69 -5.90 -20.69
N GLY A 36 18.37 -6.01 -19.40
CA GLY A 36 18.29 -4.91 -18.45
C GLY A 36 19.63 -4.22 -18.25
N ALA A 37 20.73 -4.98 -18.23
CA ALA A 37 22.09 -4.43 -18.16
C ALA A 37 22.44 -3.61 -19.40
N ALA A 38 22.15 -4.14 -20.60
CA ALA A 38 22.33 -3.40 -21.86
C ALA A 38 21.46 -2.13 -21.90
N ARG A 39 20.21 -2.23 -21.41
CA ARG A 39 19.31 -1.08 -21.28
C ARG A 39 19.85 -0.03 -20.32
N ALA A 40 20.35 -0.43 -19.15
CA ALA A 40 20.94 0.49 -18.18
C ALA A 40 22.13 1.26 -18.78
N LEU A 41 23.00 0.58 -19.52
CA LEU A 41 24.11 1.22 -20.22
C LEU A 41 23.62 2.25 -21.26
N ALA A 42 22.62 1.88 -22.06
CA ALA A 42 22.02 2.78 -23.04
C ALA A 42 21.35 4.00 -22.39
N ILE A 43 20.65 3.81 -21.26
CA ILE A 43 20.06 4.90 -20.46
C ILE A 43 21.16 5.84 -19.94
N ALA A 44 22.22 5.29 -19.35
CA ALA A 44 23.33 6.07 -18.82
C ALA A 44 23.97 6.94 -19.91
N GLN A 45 24.21 6.38 -21.09
CA GLN A 45 24.82 7.08 -22.22
C GLN A 45 23.90 8.14 -22.84
N ARG A 46 22.64 7.79 -23.14
CA ARG A 46 21.71 8.67 -23.87
C ARG A 46 21.22 9.83 -23.02
N HIS A 47 20.98 9.58 -21.72
CA HIS A 47 20.46 10.60 -20.79
C HIS A 47 21.54 11.19 -19.87
N GLN A 48 22.80 10.79 -20.05
CA GLN A 48 23.95 11.25 -19.25
C GLN A 48 23.71 11.09 -17.74
N LEU A 49 23.12 9.94 -17.36
CA LEU A 49 22.79 9.65 -15.97
C LEU A 49 23.91 8.85 -15.30
N PRO A 50 24.13 9.04 -13.98
CA PRO A 50 25.00 8.17 -13.21
C PRO A 50 24.59 6.70 -13.36
N GLU A 51 25.57 5.81 -13.46
CA GLU A 51 25.35 4.39 -13.75
C GLU A 51 24.35 3.75 -12.80
N MET A 52 24.49 3.97 -11.49
CA MET A 52 23.58 3.37 -10.51
C MET A 52 22.14 3.86 -10.68
N LEU A 53 21.92 5.13 -11.03
CA LEU A 53 20.59 5.65 -11.30
C LEU A 53 20.01 4.99 -12.57
N ALA A 54 20.81 4.84 -13.62
CA ALA A 54 20.39 4.15 -14.84
C ALA A 54 20.06 2.67 -14.59
N ARG A 55 20.84 1.99 -13.74
CA ARG A 55 20.56 0.61 -13.30
C ARG A 55 19.24 0.52 -12.54
N VAL A 56 18.99 1.42 -11.59
CA VAL A 56 17.71 1.47 -10.86
C VAL A 56 16.56 1.66 -11.84
N ILE A 57 16.63 2.64 -12.75
CA ILE A 57 15.58 2.93 -13.74
C ILE A 57 15.32 1.71 -14.65
N ALA A 58 16.38 1.10 -15.19
CA ALA A 58 16.25 -0.11 -16.01
C ALA A 58 15.64 -1.28 -15.23
N GLY A 59 16.01 -1.43 -13.95
CA GLY A 59 15.48 -2.45 -13.04
C GLY A 59 14.04 -2.21 -12.60
N ARG A 60 13.43 -1.10 -13.03
CA ARG A 60 11.98 -0.83 -12.93
C ARG A 60 11.25 -1.03 -14.25
N GLY A 61 11.93 -1.60 -15.26
CA GLY A 61 11.34 -1.88 -16.57
C GLY A 61 11.13 -0.65 -17.46
N VAL A 62 11.67 0.51 -17.08
CA VAL A 62 11.51 1.76 -17.84
C VAL A 62 12.31 1.68 -19.13
N ASP A 63 11.65 1.94 -20.25
CA ASP A 63 12.31 1.98 -21.56
C ASP A 63 13.11 3.28 -21.75
N ILE A 64 14.09 3.23 -22.65
CA ILE A 64 15.05 4.32 -22.87
C ILE A 64 14.34 5.64 -23.21
N ASP A 65 13.26 5.60 -23.99
CA ASP A 65 12.52 6.81 -24.38
C ASP A 65 11.61 7.34 -23.25
N ALA A 66 11.26 6.50 -22.27
CA ALA A 66 10.40 6.86 -21.14
C ALA A 66 11.16 7.42 -19.92
N VAL A 67 12.50 7.49 -19.97
CA VAL A 67 13.34 7.90 -18.83
C VAL A 67 13.05 9.32 -18.37
N ALA A 68 12.90 10.27 -19.29
CA ALA A 68 12.60 11.66 -18.95
C ALA A 68 11.26 11.74 -18.20
N ASP A 69 10.29 10.94 -18.64
CA ASP A 69 8.96 10.87 -18.06
C ASP A 69 8.93 10.24 -16.69
N PHE A 70 9.75 9.22 -16.51
CA PHE A 70 9.92 8.55 -15.24
C PHE A 70 10.57 9.47 -14.20
N LEU A 71 11.58 10.26 -14.60
CA LEU A 71 12.30 11.18 -13.71
C LEU A 71 11.52 12.46 -13.39
N ASP A 72 10.73 12.98 -14.33
CA ASP A 72 9.83 14.11 -14.10
C ASP A 72 8.41 13.79 -14.61
N PRO A 73 7.62 13.03 -13.82
CA PRO A 73 6.27 12.66 -14.20
C PRO A 73 5.34 13.87 -14.01
N THR A 74 4.80 14.40 -15.11
CA THR A 74 3.85 15.53 -15.06
C THR A 74 2.41 15.06 -15.23
N ILE A 75 1.49 15.67 -14.49
CA ILE A 75 0.05 15.40 -14.64
C ILE A 75 -0.38 15.68 -16.08
N ARG A 76 0.05 16.80 -16.67
CA ARG A 76 -0.33 17.19 -18.03
C ARG A 76 -0.02 16.13 -19.08
N ARG A 77 1.12 15.43 -18.97
CA ARG A 77 1.51 14.43 -19.98
C ARG A 77 0.87 13.06 -19.71
N LEU A 78 0.67 12.71 -18.45
CA LEU A 78 0.20 11.38 -18.04
C LEU A 78 -1.32 11.31 -17.81
N MET A 79 -2.01 12.44 -17.79
CA MET A 79 -3.47 12.50 -17.68
C MET A 79 -4.09 12.00 -18.99
N PRO A 80 -4.87 10.91 -18.98
CA PRO A 80 -5.60 10.44 -20.15
C PRO A 80 -6.80 11.35 -20.43
N ASP A 81 -7.48 11.12 -21.55
CA ASP A 81 -8.83 11.67 -21.71
C ASP A 81 -9.77 10.96 -20.72
N PRO A 82 -10.44 11.65 -19.77
CA PRO A 82 -11.28 10.99 -18.77
C PRO A 82 -12.36 10.09 -19.37
N PHE A 83 -12.86 10.43 -20.56
CA PHE A 83 -13.92 9.67 -21.24
C PHE A 83 -13.46 8.33 -21.80
N THR A 84 -12.17 7.96 -21.68
CA THR A 84 -11.73 6.58 -21.93
C THR A 84 -12.21 5.61 -20.85
N VAL A 85 -12.55 6.10 -19.65
CA VAL A 85 -13.16 5.29 -18.60
C VAL A 85 -14.64 5.14 -18.87
N THR A 86 -15.13 3.90 -18.87
CA THR A 86 -16.52 3.56 -19.13
C THR A 86 -17.45 4.32 -18.18
N GLN A 87 -18.52 4.88 -18.74
CA GLN A 87 -19.53 5.70 -18.04
C GLN A 87 -19.04 7.01 -17.39
N MET A 88 -17.78 7.41 -17.58
CA MET A 88 -17.26 8.68 -17.05
C MET A 88 -18.03 9.90 -17.56
N GLU A 89 -18.40 9.91 -18.85
CA GLU A 89 -19.17 11.03 -19.42
C GLU A 89 -20.57 11.14 -18.77
N THR A 90 -21.24 10.00 -18.55
CA THR A 90 -22.54 9.96 -17.87
C THR A 90 -22.42 10.48 -16.43
N ALA A 91 -21.41 10.03 -15.68
CA ALA A 91 -21.16 10.50 -14.32
C ALA A 91 -20.89 12.01 -14.27
N ALA A 92 -20.02 12.52 -15.15
CA ALA A 92 -19.69 13.94 -15.22
C ALA A 92 -20.91 14.81 -15.56
N ARG A 93 -21.76 14.36 -16.51
CA ARG A 93 -23.01 15.06 -16.84
C ARG A 93 -23.97 15.09 -15.67
N ARG A 94 -24.14 13.97 -14.98
CA ARG A 94 -25.06 13.86 -13.84
C ARG A 94 -24.62 14.71 -12.64
N LEU A 95 -23.32 14.74 -12.35
CA LEU A 95 -22.74 15.62 -11.33
C LEU A 95 -22.89 17.10 -11.73
N ALA A 96 -22.72 17.43 -13.01
CA ALA A 96 -22.95 18.78 -13.51
C ALA A 96 -24.43 19.20 -13.39
N ASP A 97 -25.37 18.28 -13.62
CA ASP A 97 -26.80 18.51 -13.38
C ASP A 97 -27.05 18.84 -11.91
N ALA A 98 -26.48 18.07 -10.97
CA ALA A 98 -26.61 18.35 -9.54
C ALA A 98 -26.07 19.73 -9.14
N ALA A 99 -24.91 20.11 -9.68
CA ALA A 99 -24.32 21.43 -9.45
C ALA A 99 -25.17 22.58 -9.99
N ILE A 100 -25.73 22.43 -11.20
CA ILE A 100 -26.55 23.47 -11.84
C ILE A 100 -27.91 23.61 -11.15
N HIS A 101 -28.56 22.48 -10.82
CA HIS A 101 -29.88 22.47 -10.18
C HIS A 101 -29.83 22.62 -8.66
N ARG A 102 -28.63 22.74 -8.08
CA ARG A 102 -28.41 22.88 -6.63
C ARG A 102 -29.04 21.75 -5.82
N GLU A 103 -28.86 20.53 -6.29
CA GLU A 103 -29.37 19.33 -5.64
C GLU A 103 -28.70 19.07 -4.28
N THR A 104 -29.41 18.34 -3.41
CA THR A 104 -28.83 17.79 -2.19
C THR A 104 -28.06 16.52 -2.54
N VAL A 105 -26.73 16.62 -2.56
CA VAL A 105 -25.85 15.48 -2.86
C VAL A 105 -25.41 14.82 -1.57
N ALA A 106 -25.53 13.49 -1.51
CA ALA A 106 -24.91 12.67 -0.47
C ALA A 106 -23.67 11.97 -1.04
N ILE A 107 -22.56 12.00 -0.30
CA ILE A 107 -21.32 11.28 -0.58
C ILE A 107 -21.21 10.15 0.44
N PHE A 108 -21.05 8.92 -0.05
CA PHE A 108 -20.76 7.75 0.77
C PHE A 108 -19.33 7.30 0.48
N GLY A 109 -18.43 7.44 1.44
CA GLY A 109 -17.03 7.03 1.30
C GLY A 109 -16.71 5.80 2.15
N ASP A 110 -15.59 5.11 1.85
CA ASP A 110 -15.05 4.10 2.76
C ASP A 110 -14.35 4.73 3.98
N TYR A 111 -14.17 3.94 5.05
CA TYR A 111 -13.59 4.38 6.33
C TYR A 111 -12.06 4.51 6.32
N ASP A 112 -11.40 4.06 5.25
CA ASP A 112 -9.95 4.14 5.15
C ASP A 112 -9.48 5.48 4.56
N VAL A 113 -8.17 5.60 4.31
CA VAL A 113 -7.58 6.84 3.82
C VAL A 113 -8.01 7.16 2.38
N ASP A 114 -8.15 6.15 1.52
CA ASP A 114 -8.51 6.38 0.12
C ASP A 114 -9.96 6.84 0.03
N GLY A 115 -10.87 6.15 0.73
CA GLY A 115 -12.26 6.58 0.90
C GLY A 115 -12.38 7.99 1.51
N ALA A 116 -11.61 8.27 2.58
CA ALA A 116 -11.66 9.58 3.22
C ALA A 116 -11.11 10.72 2.32
N THR A 117 -10.01 10.48 1.62
CA THR A 117 -9.44 11.49 0.70
C THR A 117 -10.29 11.67 -0.55
N SER A 118 -10.91 10.61 -1.05
CA SER A 118 -11.89 10.63 -2.14
C SER A 118 -13.13 11.46 -1.79
N ALA A 119 -13.72 11.21 -0.61
CA ALA A 119 -14.88 11.95 -0.14
C ALA A 119 -14.55 13.42 0.11
N ALA A 120 -13.40 13.72 0.72
CA ALA A 120 -12.94 15.09 0.92
C ALA A 120 -12.70 15.83 -0.40
N LEU A 121 -12.06 15.19 -1.39
CA LEU A 121 -11.77 15.77 -2.69
C LEU A 121 -13.06 16.10 -3.47
N LEU A 122 -14.02 15.18 -3.49
CA LEU A 122 -15.32 15.41 -4.13
C LEU A 122 -16.11 16.50 -3.40
N ALA A 123 -16.18 16.46 -2.06
CA ALA A 123 -16.88 17.45 -1.28
C ALA A 123 -16.31 18.86 -1.45
N TRP A 124 -14.97 18.99 -1.45
CA TRP A 124 -14.28 20.24 -1.73
C TRP A 124 -14.69 20.82 -3.09
N HIS A 125 -14.77 19.99 -4.13
CA HIS A 125 -15.15 20.44 -5.46
C HIS A 125 -16.63 20.86 -5.55
N LEU A 126 -17.54 20.06 -4.99
CA LEU A 126 -18.97 20.38 -4.98
C LEU A 126 -19.26 21.66 -4.17
N ARG A 127 -18.46 21.95 -3.13
CA ARG A 127 -18.52 23.24 -2.41
C ARG A 127 -18.10 24.43 -3.28
N HIS A 128 -17.12 24.28 -4.17
CA HIS A 128 -16.80 25.31 -5.17
C HIS A 128 -17.92 25.48 -6.21
N CYS A 129 -18.74 24.46 -6.43
CA CYS A 129 -19.99 24.57 -7.20
C CYS A 129 -21.13 25.23 -6.41
N GLY A 130 -20.95 25.55 -5.12
CA GLY A 130 -21.96 26.17 -4.26
C GLY A 130 -22.94 25.18 -3.62
N LEU A 131 -22.59 23.88 -3.57
CA LEU A 131 -23.32 22.85 -2.83
C LEU A 131 -22.70 22.65 -1.44
N ASP A 132 -23.42 21.98 -0.53
CA ASP A 132 -22.84 21.45 0.71
C ASP A 132 -23.27 19.98 0.87
N PRO A 133 -22.46 19.03 0.37
CA PRO A 133 -22.87 17.63 0.33
C PRO A 133 -22.93 17.02 1.73
N LEU A 134 -23.90 16.13 1.92
CA LEU A 134 -23.96 15.25 3.09
C LEU A 134 -22.87 14.19 2.95
N ILE A 135 -22.08 13.94 3.99
CA ILE A 135 -21.04 12.90 3.94
C ILE A 135 -21.38 11.81 4.96
N HIS A 136 -21.35 10.56 4.50
CA HIS A 136 -21.43 9.38 5.35
C HIS A 136 -20.18 8.53 5.16
N ILE A 137 -19.58 8.11 6.27
CA ILE A 137 -18.47 7.17 6.32
C ILE A 137 -18.91 6.06 7.29
N PRO A 138 -19.02 4.79 6.84
CA PRO A 138 -19.59 3.73 7.65
C PRO A 138 -18.67 3.37 8.80
N ASP A 139 -19.26 3.01 9.95
CA ASP A 139 -18.49 2.37 11.01
C ASP A 139 -18.19 0.91 10.65
N ARG A 140 -16.91 0.56 10.52
CA ARG A 140 -16.47 -0.78 10.13
C ARG A 140 -16.97 -1.89 11.05
N VAL A 141 -17.15 -1.59 12.35
CA VAL A 141 -17.55 -2.58 13.36
C VAL A 141 -19.06 -2.77 13.36
N PHE A 142 -19.82 -1.69 13.28
CA PHE A 142 -21.29 -1.74 13.41
C PHE A 142 -22.02 -1.89 12.07
N GLU A 143 -21.58 -1.17 11.05
CA GLU A 143 -22.21 -1.13 9.72
C GLU A 143 -21.53 -2.07 8.72
N GLY A 144 -20.25 -2.40 8.96
CA GLY A 144 -19.46 -3.22 8.05
C GLY A 144 -18.82 -2.39 6.93
N TYR A 145 -18.64 -3.01 5.76
CA TYR A 145 -17.98 -2.38 4.61
C TYR A 145 -18.98 -1.98 3.53
N GLY A 146 -18.84 -0.75 3.02
CA GLY A 146 -19.61 -0.21 1.90
C GLY A 146 -21.02 0.29 2.25
N PRO A 147 -21.78 0.73 1.22
CA PRO A 147 -23.16 1.19 1.36
C PRO A 147 -24.08 0.18 2.05
N ASN A 148 -24.93 0.65 2.95
CA ASN A 148 -25.96 -0.14 3.62
C ASN A 148 -27.32 0.56 3.56
N VAL A 149 -28.38 -0.22 3.73
CA VAL A 149 -29.78 0.23 3.58
C VAL A 149 -30.13 1.32 4.59
N ASP A 150 -29.75 1.17 5.86
CA ASP A 150 -30.09 2.10 6.92
C ASP A 150 -29.47 3.49 6.70
N ALA A 151 -28.19 3.52 6.30
CA ALA A 151 -27.49 4.76 5.97
C ALA A 151 -28.10 5.45 4.73
N ILE A 152 -28.50 4.67 3.71
CA ILE A 152 -29.18 5.20 2.53
C ILE A 152 -30.54 5.81 2.91
N ASP A 153 -31.33 5.12 3.73
CA ASP A 153 -32.62 5.62 4.21
C ASP A 153 -32.45 6.90 5.04
N ALA A 154 -31.42 6.97 5.88
CA ALA A 154 -31.09 8.18 6.62
C ALA A 154 -30.70 9.36 5.72
N LEU A 155 -29.91 9.12 4.67
CA LEU A 155 -29.51 10.15 3.70
C LEU A 155 -30.71 10.63 2.86
N ALA A 156 -31.56 9.71 2.39
CA ALA A 156 -32.79 10.03 1.70
C ALA A 156 -33.75 10.85 2.60
N GLY A 157 -33.87 10.47 3.89
CA GLY A 157 -34.66 11.20 4.88
C GLY A 157 -34.16 12.63 5.15
N ARG A 158 -32.88 12.91 4.86
CA ARG A 158 -32.30 14.26 4.89
C ARG A 158 -32.47 15.02 3.57
N GLY A 159 -33.21 14.47 2.62
CA GLY A 159 -33.57 15.10 1.35
C GLY A 159 -32.53 14.95 0.25
N ALA A 160 -31.59 13.99 0.36
CA ALA A 160 -30.63 13.73 -0.69
C ALA A 160 -31.31 13.18 -1.95
N THR A 161 -31.04 13.79 -3.12
CA THR A 161 -31.59 13.39 -4.43
C THR A 161 -30.56 12.68 -5.30
N LEU A 162 -29.27 12.82 -4.96
CA LEU A 162 -28.15 12.12 -5.60
C LEU A 162 -27.27 11.49 -4.53
N LEU A 163 -27.02 10.19 -4.64
CA LEU A 163 -25.98 9.47 -3.91
C LEU A 163 -24.75 9.30 -4.80
N VAL A 164 -23.59 9.71 -4.30
CA VAL A 164 -22.30 9.44 -4.93
C VAL A 164 -21.48 8.56 -4.00
N THR A 165 -21.20 7.32 -4.41
CA THR A 165 -20.29 6.46 -3.65
C THR A 165 -18.86 6.65 -4.16
N VAL A 166 -17.91 6.71 -3.25
CA VAL A 166 -16.48 6.82 -3.55
C VAL A 166 -15.72 5.73 -2.82
N ASP A 167 -14.82 5.04 -3.52
CA ASP A 167 -14.03 3.92 -2.98
C ASP A 167 -14.86 2.73 -2.46
N CYS A 168 -16.12 2.67 -2.89
CA CYS A 168 -17.04 1.59 -2.59
C CYS A 168 -18.24 1.63 -3.55
N GLY A 169 -19.06 0.58 -3.52
CA GLY A 169 -20.35 0.54 -4.19
C GLY A 169 -20.42 -0.39 -5.40
N THR A 170 -19.29 -0.76 -6.03
CA THR A 170 -19.32 -1.65 -7.21
C THR A 170 -19.98 -2.99 -6.93
N THR A 171 -19.87 -3.50 -5.71
CA THR A 171 -20.45 -4.79 -5.30
C THR A 171 -21.73 -4.66 -4.47
N SER A 172 -22.22 -3.43 -4.25
CA SER A 172 -23.33 -3.13 -3.33
C SER A 172 -24.69 -3.13 -4.03
N ILE A 173 -25.04 -4.22 -4.72
CA ILE A 173 -26.23 -4.31 -5.57
C ILE A 173 -27.52 -3.98 -4.80
N GLU A 174 -27.78 -4.69 -3.70
CA GLU A 174 -29.02 -4.51 -2.92
C GLU A 174 -29.14 -3.10 -2.30
N PRO A 175 -28.13 -2.59 -1.56
CA PRO A 175 -28.19 -1.22 -1.02
C PRO A 175 -28.45 -0.16 -2.09
N LEU A 176 -27.76 -0.23 -3.23
CA LEU A 176 -27.91 0.77 -4.30
C LEU A 176 -29.26 0.66 -5.02
N ALA A 177 -29.86 -0.53 -5.08
CA ALA A 177 -31.24 -0.69 -5.54
C ALA A 177 -32.24 0.00 -4.59
N VAL A 178 -32.02 -0.05 -3.27
CA VAL A 178 -32.85 0.69 -2.30
C VAL A 178 -32.74 2.20 -2.52
N ALA A 179 -31.55 2.75 -2.74
CA ALA A 179 -31.38 4.19 -3.01
C ALA A 179 -32.28 4.65 -4.17
N ARG A 180 -32.35 3.86 -5.24
CA ARG A 180 -33.24 4.13 -6.38
C ARG A 180 -34.72 4.05 -6.02
N GLN A 181 -35.11 3.06 -5.20
CA GLN A 181 -36.49 2.97 -4.68
C GLN A 181 -36.86 4.17 -3.81
N ARG A 182 -35.89 4.83 -3.17
CA ARG A 182 -36.08 6.09 -2.44
C ARG A 182 -36.05 7.33 -3.33
N GLY A 183 -35.98 7.16 -4.65
CA GLY A 183 -35.99 8.26 -5.61
C GLY A 183 -34.63 8.94 -5.79
N MET A 184 -33.55 8.35 -5.28
CA MET A 184 -32.20 8.89 -5.47
C MET A 184 -31.60 8.42 -6.79
N SER A 185 -30.98 9.33 -7.52
CA SER A 185 -29.95 8.98 -8.51
C SER A 185 -28.72 8.41 -7.79
N VAL A 186 -27.98 7.51 -8.46
CA VAL A 186 -26.77 6.91 -7.90
C VAL A 186 -25.63 7.00 -8.90
N VAL A 187 -24.49 7.55 -8.48
CA VAL A 187 -23.22 7.52 -9.20
C VAL A 187 -22.20 6.79 -8.34
N VAL A 188 -21.52 5.79 -8.89
CA VAL A 188 -20.47 5.03 -8.20
C VAL A 188 -19.13 5.38 -8.84
N ILE A 189 -18.15 5.76 -8.02
CA ILE A 189 -16.76 5.98 -8.40
C ILE A 189 -15.89 5.07 -7.54
N ASP A 190 -15.39 3.99 -8.13
CA ASP A 190 -14.78 2.90 -7.37
C ASP A 190 -13.69 2.25 -8.21
N HIS A 191 -12.77 1.54 -7.56
CA HIS A 191 -11.64 0.87 -8.19
C HIS A 191 -11.50 -0.59 -7.76
N HIS A 192 -12.38 -1.09 -6.88
CA HIS A 192 -12.36 -2.48 -6.47
C HIS A 192 -12.60 -3.45 -7.64
N GLN A 193 -12.07 -4.66 -7.50
CA GLN A 193 -12.36 -5.75 -8.44
C GLN A 193 -13.85 -6.08 -8.41
N CYS A 194 -14.45 -6.28 -9.59
CA CYS A 194 -15.88 -6.56 -9.71
C CYS A 194 -16.13 -8.01 -10.18
N GLY A 195 -17.32 -8.52 -9.87
CA GLY A 195 -17.83 -9.76 -10.45
C GLY A 195 -18.54 -9.52 -11.78
N ASP A 196 -19.26 -10.54 -12.24
CA ASP A 196 -20.06 -10.47 -13.48
C ASP A 196 -21.30 -9.58 -13.31
N ASP A 197 -21.90 -9.58 -12.12
CA ASP A 197 -23.06 -8.76 -11.79
C ASP A 197 -22.64 -7.37 -11.30
N LEU A 198 -23.20 -6.33 -11.93
CA LEU A 198 -22.96 -4.93 -11.59
C LEU A 198 -24.27 -4.26 -11.14
N PRO A 199 -24.22 -3.28 -10.22
CA PRO A 199 -25.40 -2.58 -9.75
C PRO A 199 -26.03 -1.73 -10.86
N GLU A 200 -27.36 -1.75 -10.95
CA GLU A 200 -28.11 -0.88 -11.86
C GLU A 200 -28.18 0.54 -11.29
N VAL A 201 -27.23 1.40 -11.70
CA VAL A 201 -27.11 2.79 -11.26
C VAL A 201 -27.02 3.74 -12.46
N GLU A 202 -27.09 5.05 -12.21
CA GLU A 202 -27.05 6.04 -13.30
C GLU A 202 -25.67 6.11 -13.96
N ALA A 203 -24.60 5.97 -13.18
CA ALA A 203 -23.26 5.74 -13.69
C ALA A 203 -22.42 4.94 -12.68
N LEU A 204 -21.64 3.99 -13.18
CA LEU A 204 -20.67 3.19 -12.45
C LEU A 204 -19.31 3.33 -13.14
N VAL A 205 -18.51 4.25 -12.62
CA VAL A 205 -17.14 4.54 -13.06
C VAL A 205 -16.19 3.65 -12.28
N ASN A 206 -15.75 2.56 -12.90
CA ASN A 206 -14.75 1.67 -12.33
C ASN A 206 -13.88 1.05 -13.44
N PRO A 207 -12.57 1.35 -13.47
CA PRO A 207 -11.67 0.87 -14.52
C PRO A 207 -11.27 -0.62 -14.39
N ASN A 208 -11.74 -1.32 -13.34
CA ASN A 208 -11.60 -2.77 -13.18
C ASN A 208 -12.84 -3.54 -13.67
N ARG A 209 -13.82 -2.87 -14.29
CA ARG A 209 -14.96 -3.54 -14.94
C ARG A 209 -14.51 -4.36 -16.15
N PRO A 210 -15.20 -5.47 -16.48
CA PRO A 210 -14.82 -6.30 -17.62
C PRO A 210 -14.97 -5.58 -18.97
N ASP A 211 -15.84 -4.58 -19.05
CA ASP A 211 -16.11 -3.76 -20.25
C ASP A 211 -15.27 -2.49 -20.34
N ASP A 212 -14.42 -2.20 -19.36
CA ASP A 212 -13.55 -1.02 -19.37
C ASP A 212 -12.17 -1.36 -19.98
N LEU A 213 -11.76 -0.58 -20.97
CA LEU A 213 -10.49 -0.76 -21.70
C LEU A 213 -9.52 0.40 -21.48
N SER A 214 -9.74 1.24 -20.46
CA SER A 214 -8.93 2.44 -20.20
C SER A 214 -7.50 2.14 -19.78
N GLY A 215 -7.24 0.94 -19.24
CA GLY A 215 -5.96 0.57 -18.63
C GLY A 215 -5.69 1.25 -17.29
N LEU A 216 -6.70 1.89 -16.69
CA LEU A 216 -6.58 2.65 -15.44
C LEU A 216 -6.95 1.86 -14.18
N GLY A 217 -7.11 0.53 -14.28
CA GLY A 217 -7.43 -0.37 -13.15
C GLY A 217 -6.42 -0.33 -12.00
N HIS A 218 -5.27 0.30 -12.20
CA HIS A 218 -4.21 0.49 -11.22
C HIS A 218 -4.37 1.76 -10.37
N LEU A 219 -5.30 2.67 -10.71
CA LEU A 219 -5.54 3.89 -9.92
C LEU A 219 -6.15 3.55 -8.57
N ALA A 220 -5.76 4.31 -7.55
CA ALA A 220 -6.52 4.42 -6.31
C ALA A 220 -7.83 5.17 -6.58
N ALA A 221 -8.85 4.97 -5.73
CA ALA A 221 -10.15 5.63 -5.88
C ALA A 221 -10.02 7.16 -5.86
N VAL A 222 -9.15 7.75 -5.03
CA VAL A 222 -8.93 9.21 -5.01
C VAL A 222 -8.35 9.71 -6.32
N GLY A 223 -7.51 8.90 -6.98
CA GLY A 223 -6.98 9.19 -8.31
C GLY A 223 -8.08 9.15 -9.37
N LEU A 224 -8.99 8.18 -9.28
CA LEU A 224 -10.15 8.10 -10.16
C LEU A 224 -11.14 9.25 -9.92
N VAL A 225 -11.39 9.64 -8.68
CA VAL A 225 -12.19 10.83 -8.32
C VAL A 225 -11.55 12.08 -8.93
N PHE A 226 -10.23 12.23 -8.88
CA PHE A 226 -9.55 13.35 -9.54
C PHE A 226 -9.83 13.37 -11.05
N VAL A 227 -9.74 12.22 -11.73
CA VAL A 227 -10.06 12.10 -13.16
C VAL A 227 -11.53 12.44 -13.43
N THR A 228 -12.46 12.01 -12.56
CA THR A 228 -13.87 12.39 -12.62
C THR A 228 -14.08 13.90 -12.47
N LEU A 229 -13.33 14.56 -11.57
CA LEU A 229 -13.40 16.01 -11.42
C LEU A 229 -12.85 16.77 -12.65
N VAL A 230 -11.84 16.21 -13.34
CA VAL A 230 -11.39 16.76 -14.64
C VAL A 230 -12.52 16.70 -15.67
N ALA A 231 -13.24 15.57 -15.74
CA ALA A 231 -14.40 15.39 -16.63
C ALA A 231 -15.55 16.35 -16.26
N LEU A 232 -15.85 16.48 -14.97
CA LEU A 232 -16.87 17.39 -14.44
C LEU A 232 -16.53 18.85 -14.74
N ASN A 233 -15.29 19.29 -14.50
CA ASN A 233 -14.86 20.65 -14.85
C ASN A 233 -15.00 20.93 -16.34
N ARG A 234 -14.62 19.96 -17.20
CA ARG A 234 -14.79 20.07 -18.65
C ARG A 234 -16.26 20.26 -19.02
N GLU A 235 -17.15 19.48 -18.41
CA GLU A 235 -18.59 19.56 -18.67
C GLU A 235 -19.21 20.86 -18.14
N LEU A 236 -18.89 21.28 -16.92
CA LEU A 236 -19.34 22.56 -16.35
C LEU A 236 -18.84 23.75 -17.17
N ARG A 237 -17.61 23.71 -17.69
CA ARG A 237 -17.08 24.73 -18.60
C ARG A 237 -17.87 24.76 -19.91
N ARG A 238 -18.18 23.60 -20.49
CA ARG A 238 -19.01 23.48 -21.70
C ARG A 238 -20.41 24.08 -21.50
N ARG A 239 -20.96 23.96 -20.28
CA ARG A 239 -22.27 24.51 -19.90
C ARG A 239 -22.22 25.98 -19.45
N GLY A 240 -21.05 26.62 -19.46
CA GLY A 240 -20.89 28.02 -19.04
C GLY A 240 -21.15 28.25 -17.54
N PHE A 241 -20.98 27.22 -16.70
CA PHE A 241 -21.25 27.30 -15.27
C PHE A 241 -20.23 28.14 -14.50
N TRP A 242 -18.97 28.13 -14.95
CA TRP A 242 -17.87 28.92 -14.38
C TRP A 242 -17.91 30.35 -14.92
N SER A 243 -17.66 31.32 -14.05
CA SER A 243 -17.68 32.75 -14.36
C SER A 243 -16.59 33.50 -13.58
N GLY A 244 -16.44 34.81 -13.79
CA GLY A 244 -15.52 35.62 -12.97
C GLY A 244 -15.90 35.64 -11.48
N GLU A 245 -17.19 35.53 -11.16
CA GLU A 245 -17.71 35.49 -9.79
C GLU A 245 -17.67 34.07 -9.19
N ARG A 246 -17.70 33.04 -10.05
CA ARG A 246 -17.53 31.63 -9.69
C ARG A 246 -16.34 31.04 -10.45
N PRO A 247 -15.11 31.31 -10.01
CA PRO A 247 -13.93 30.80 -10.69
C PRO A 247 -13.89 29.26 -10.66
N GLU A 248 -13.42 28.66 -11.74
CA GLU A 248 -13.16 27.22 -11.80
C GLU A 248 -12.08 26.85 -10.75
N PRO A 249 -12.31 25.85 -9.89
CA PRO A 249 -11.33 25.45 -8.89
C PRO A 249 -10.11 24.81 -9.56
N ASN A 250 -8.92 25.17 -9.08
CA ASN A 250 -7.67 24.57 -9.56
C ASN A 250 -7.44 23.21 -8.90
N LEU A 251 -7.75 22.12 -9.62
CA LEU A 251 -7.59 20.76 -9.12
C LEU A 251 -6.15 20.44 -8.70
N LEU A 252 -5.14 21.07 -9.31
CA LEU A 252 -3.73 20.80 -8.99
C LEU A 252 -3.37 21.17 -7.54
N ASP A 253 -4.13 22.06 -6.90
CA ASP A 253 -3.93 22.43 -5.50
C ASP A 253 -4.32 21.28 -4.55
N MET A 254 -5.10 20.31 -5.03
CA MET A 254 -5.58 19.17 -4.23
C MET A 254 -4.75 17.89 -4.43
N LEU A 255 -3.64 17.94 -5.16
CA LEU A 255 -2.78 16.76 -5.41
C LEU A 255 -2.21 16.13 -4.14
N HIS A 256 -2.17 16.89 -3.05
CA HIS A 256 -1.73 16.41 -1.75
C HIS A 256 -2.71 15.38 -1.15
N HIS A 257 -4.03 15.52 -1.34
CA HIS A 257 -5.02 14.47 -1.00
C HIS A 257 -4.82 13.23 -1.85
N VAL A 258 -4.69 13.43 -3.17
CA VAL A 258 -4.54 12.33 -4.13
C VAL A 258 -3.30 11.50 -3.79
N ALA A 259 -2.19 12.16 -3.47
CA ALA A 259 -0.97 11.47 -3.05
C ALA A 259 -1.15 10.66 -1.76
N LEU A 260 -1.83 11.22 -0.75
CA LEU A 260 -2.06 10.55 0.52
C LEU A 260 -2.92 9.29 0.35
N GLY A 261 -4.07 9.39 -0.33
CA GLY A 261 -4.94 8.24 -0.59
C GLY A 261 -4.24 7.18 -1.43
N THR A 262 -3.61 7.57 -2.55
CA THR A 262 -2.88 6.66 -3.45
C THR A 262 -1.81 5.85 -2.72
N VAL A 263 -1.02 6.49 -1.84
CA VAL A 263 0.03 5.79 -1.10
C VAL A 263 -0.54 4.92 0.01
N ALA A 264 -1.59 5.38 0.69
CA ALA A 264 -2.22 4.66 1.80
C ALA A 264 -2.99 3.41 1.33
N ASP A 265 -3.55 3.44 0.11
CA ASP A 265 -4.15 2.30 -0.59
C ASP A 265 -3.11 1.29 -1.09
N VAL A 266 -1.81 1.63 -1.01
CA VAL A 266 -0.73 0.77 -1.52
C VAL A 266 -0.86 0.57 -3.05
N ALA A 267 -1.50 1.51 -3.75
CA ALA A 267 -1.62 1.50 -5.19
C ALA A 267 -0.24 1.60 -5.88
N PRO A 268 -0.02 0.91 -7.01
CA PRO A 268 1.28 0.92 -7.68
C PRO A 268 1.62 2.33 -8.18
N LEU A 269 2.80 2.81 -7.79
CA LEU A 269 3.36 4.13 -8.14
C LEU A 269 3.97 4.12 -9.54
N THR A 270 3.13 3.82 -10.52
CA THR A 270 3.41 3.83 -11.95
C THR A 270 2.46 4.79 -12.66
N GLY A 271 2.76 5.14 -13.92
CA GLY A 271 1.88 5.98 -14.74
C GLY A 271 1.36 7.24 -14.02
N LEU A 272 0.04 7.40 -14.01
CA LEU A 272 -0.62 8.57 -13.43
C LEU A 272 -0.53 8.61 -11.90
N ASN A 273 -0.63 7.47 -11.19
CA ASN A 273 -0.40 7.41 -9.73
C ASN A 273 0.99 7.97 -9.36
N ARG A 274 2.03 7.60 -10.12
CA ARG A 274 3.38 8.13 -9.91
C ARG A 274 3.41 9.66 -10.03
N ALA A 275 2.72 10.21 -11.01
CA ALA A 275 2.65 11.64 -11.24
C ALA A 275 1.89 12.36 -10.11
N PHE A 276 0.73 11.81 -9.70
CA PHE A 276 -0.03 12.31 -8.56
C PHE A 276 0.80 12.34 -7.28
N VAL A 277 1.47 11.23 -6.95
CA VAL A 277 2.29 11.15 -5.74
C VAL A 277 3.50 12.08 -5.82
N ALA A 278 4.23 12.11 -6.95
CA ALA A 278 5.40 12.97 -7.11
C ALA A 278 5.04 14.46 -6.94
N LYS A 279 3.95 14.93 -7.54
CA LYS A 279 3.51 16.33 -7.47
C LYS A 279 2.78 16.64 -6.15
N GLY A 280 2.04 15.70 -5.59
CA GLY A 280 1.41 15.83 -4.28
C GLY A 280 2.43 15.91 -3.13
N LEU A 281 3.55 15.18 -3.21
CA LEU A 281 4.66 15.33 -2.25
C LEU A 281 5.29 16.73 -2.31
N ILE A 282 5.36 17.34 -3.51
CA ILE A 282 5.82 18.74 -3.65
C ILE A 282 4.81 19.69 -2.99
N ALA A 283 3.51 19.48 -3.19
CA ALA A 283 2.46 20.28 -2.56
C ALA A 283 2.51 20.18 -1.03
N LEU A 284 2.65 18.96 -0.47
CA LEU A 284 2.74 18.73 0.98
C LEU A 284 3.91 19.46 1.65
N ARG A 285 5.04 19.66 0.95
CA ARG A 285 6.19 20.40 1.48
C ARG A 285 5.86 21.86 1.81
N ARG A 286 4.88 22.45 1.15
CA ARG A 286 4.50 23.86 1.35
C ARG A 286 3.74 24.08 2.65
N ARG A 287 3.06 23.03 3.15
CA ARG A 287 2.25 23.06 4.38
C ARG A 287 1.07 24.05 4.33
N ASP A 288 0.55 24.32 3.13
CA ASP A 288 -0.54 25.26 2.89
C ASP A 288 -1.93 24.72 3.31
N HIS A 289 -2.04 23.42 3.61
CA HIS A 289 -3.33 22.76 3.91
C HIS A 289 -3.45 22.38 5.38
N VAL A 290 -4.37 23.04 6.06
CA VAL A 290 -4.55 23.00 7.53
C VAL A 290 -4.62 21.57 8.08
N GLY A 291 -5.50 20.72 7.53
CA GLY A 291 -5.66 19.33 7.98
C GLY A 291 -4.39 18.48 7.86
N HIS A 292 -3.68 18.57 6.73
CA HIS A 292 -2.44 17.83 6.52
C HIS A 292 -1.31 18.36 7.37
N THR A 293 -1.22 19.68 7.53
CA THR A 293 -0.21 20.32 8.38
C THR A 293 -0.36 19.87 9.82
N ALA A 294 -1.59 19.89 10.36
CA ALA A 294 -1.88 19.36 11.69
C ALA A 294 -1.51 17.88 11.83
N LEU A 295 -1.82 17.05 10.82
CA LEU A 295 -1.47 15.63 10.83
C LEU A 295 0.05 15.39 10.81
N MET A 296 0.80 16.18 10.02
CA MET A 296 2.26 16.12 9.98
C MET A 296 2.88 16.55 11.31
N ASP A 297 2.31 17.56 11.98
CA ASP A 297 2.80 18.05 13.27
C ASP A 297 2.60 17.03 14.39
N VAL A 298 1.40 16.47 14.54
CA VAL A 298 1.16 15.41 15.54
C VAL A 298 1.96 14.14 15.22
N ALA A 299 2.22 13.89 13.94
CA ALA A 299 3.10 12.80 13.51
C ALA A 299 4.57 13.05 13.83
N ARG A 300 4.96 14.27 14.23
CA ARG A 300 6.35 14.70 14.44
C ARG A 300 7.21 14.47 13.20
N LEU A 301 6.63 14.69 12.02
CA LEU A 301 7.33 14.58 10.75
C LEU A 301 8.42 15.65 10.68
N SER A 302 9.65 15.24 10.44
CA SER A 302 10.79 16.14 10.25
C SER A 302 11.27 16.13 8.80
N GLY A 303 11.59 17.31 8.27
CA GLY A 303 12.05 17.45 6.88
C GLY A 303 10.92 17.33 5.83
N PRO A 304 11.28 17.23 4.54
CA PRO A 304 10.32 17.10 3.46
C PRO A 304 9.55 15.77 3.51
N PRO A 305 8.23 15.77 3.29
CA PRO A 305 7.44 14.55 3.14
C PRO A 305 7.94 13.68 1.98
N GLU A 306 7.81 12.37 2.20
CA GLU A 306 8.17 11.29 1.28
C GLU A 306 7.05 10.26 1.32
N ALA A 307 6.93 9.40 0.29
CA ALA A 307 5.85 8.42 0.23
C ALA A 307 5.78 7.53 1.49
N TRP A 308 6.93 7.17 2.07
CA TRP A 308 6.93 6.40 3.33
C TRP A 308 6.22 7.13 4.48
N HIS A 309 6.35 8.47 4.58
CA HIS A 309 5.66 9.25 5.60
C HIS A 309 4.14 9.16 5.43
N LEU A 310 3.64 9.20 4.19
CA LEU A 310 2.22 9.08 3.88
C LEU A 310 1.70 7.70 4.30
N GLY A 311 2.38 6.62 3.88
CA GLY A 311 1.93 5.24 4.14
C GLY A 311 2.14 4.75 5.57
N PHE A 312 3.17 5.23 6.29
CA PHE A 312 3.56 4.69 7.60
C PHE A 312 3.42 5.67 8.76
N MET A 313 3.21 6.97 8.52
CA MET A 313 2.98 7.96 9.58
C MET A 313 1.62 8.62 9.49
N LEU A 314 1.25 9.18 8.33
CA LEU A 314 0.01 9.96 8.19
C LEU A 314 -1.22 9.05 8.02
N GLY A 315 -1.22 8.17 7.03
CA GLY A 315 -2.32 7.26 6.73
C GLY A 315 -2.75 6.39 7.93
N PRO A 316 -1.82 5.78 8.70
CA PRO A 316 -2.17 5.01 9.88
C PRO A 316 -2.94 5.75 10.96
N ARG A 317 -2.84 7.10 11.03
CA ARG A 317 -3.59 7.92 11.97
C ARG A 317 -5.04 8.10 11.53
N ILE A 318 -5.26 8.40 10.25
CA ILE A 318 -6.59 8.47 9.66
C ILE A 318 -7.30 7.11 9.81
N ASN A 319 -6.62 6.03 9.41
CA ASN A 319 -7.14 4.67 9.53
C ASN A 319 -7.44 4.23 10.97
N ALA A 320 -6.82 4.83 11.98
CA ALA A 320 -7.13 4.49 13.36
C ALA A 320 -8.55 4.92 13.75
N GLY A 321 -9.05 6.03 13.18
CA GLY A 321 -10.43 6.49 13.33
C GLY A 321 -11.43 5.41 12.94
N GLY A 322 -11.36 4.89 11.72
CA GLY A 322 -12.26 3.84 11.23
C GLY A 322 -12.04 2.44 11.83
N ARG A 323 -10.95 2.21 12.58
CA ARG A 323 -10.65 0.89 13.17
C ARG A 323 -11.11 0.72 14.59
N ILE A 324 -10.96 1.76 15.41
CA ILE A 324 -11.21 1.67 16.86
C ILE A 324 -11.87 2.92 17.45
N GLY A 325 -12.33 3.85 16.60
CA GLY A 325 -12.88 5.13 17.03
C GLY A 325 -13.97 5.60 16.07
N ARG A 326 -14.04 6.91 15.82
CA ARG A 326 -15.02 7.47 14.90
C ARG A 326 -14.47 7.54 13.47
N ALA A 327 -15.17 6.93 12.53
CA ALA A 327 -14.77 6.85 11.13
C ALA A 327 -14.80 8.22 10.39
N ASP A 328 -15.65 9.15 10.82
CA ASP A 328 -15.81 10.48 10.19
C ASP A 328 -14.63 11.43 10.38
N LEU A 329 -13.78 11.19 11.39
CA LEU A 329 -12.68 12.09 11.77
C LEU A 329 -11.69 12.36 10.64
N GLY A 330 -11.41 11.34 9.81
CA GLY A 330 -10.50 11.45 8.68
C GLY A 330 -10.96 12.51 7.68
N VAL A 331 -12.19 12.36 7.17
CA VAL A 331 -12.77 13.30 6.20
C VAL A 331 -12.90 14.69 6.80
N ARG A 332 -13.34 14.79 8.07
CA ARG A 332 -13.48 16.09 8.75
C ARG A 332 -12.16 16.83 8.84
N LEU A 333 -11.08 16.16 9.26
CA LEU A 333 -9.76 16.77 9.30
C LEU A 333 -9.33 17.27 7.92
N LEU A 334 -9.58 16.48 6.88
CA LEU A 334 -9.16 16.77 5.52
C LEU A 334 -9.92 17.95 4.89
N LEU A 335 -11.14 18.24 5.37
CA LEU A 335 -11.97 19.38 4.95
C LEU A 335 -11.85 20.60 5.88
N GLU A 336 -11.13 20.49 7.00
CA GLU A 336 -11.08 21.53 8.03
C GLU A 336 -10.24 22.73 7.58
N GLY A 337 -10.76 23.93 7.85
CA GLY A 337 -10.11 25.20 7.58
C GLY A 337 -9.63 25.93 8.85
N ASP A 338 -10.19 25.62 10.01
CA ASP A 338 -9.73 26.18 11.29
C ASP A 338 -8.52 25.41 11.86
N VAL A 339 -7.45 26.15 12.14
CA VAL A 339 -6.18 25.57 12.61
C VAL A 339 -6.33 24.90 13.98
N SER A 340 -7.17 25.45 14.86
CA SER A 340 -7.33 24.94 16.23
C SER A 340 -8.16 23.67 16.24
N GLU A 341 -9.26 23.64 15.47
CA GLU A 341 -10.10 22.45 15.31
C GLU A 341 -9.36 21.34 14.58
N ALA A 342 -8.60 21.65 13.53
CA ALA A 342 -7.76 20.67 12.86
C ALA A 342 -6.71 20.07 13.80
N ALA A 343 -6.06 20.88 14.64
CA ALA A 343 -5.13 20.39 15.65
C ALA A 343 -5.82 19.46 16.67
N ARG A 344 -7.05 19.79 17.08
CA ARG A 344 -7.86 18.96 17.99
C ARG A 344 -8.20 17.60 17.36
N ILE A 345 -8.67 17.58 16.12
CA ILE A 345 -8.99 16.34 15.39
C ILE A 345 -7.72 15.51 15.16
N ALA A 346 -6.62 16.14 14.74
CA ALA A 346 -5.35 15.46 14.52
C ALA A 346 -4.79 14.82 15.80
N ALA A 347 -4.89 15.50 16.94
CA ALA A 347 -4.50 14.95 18.25
C ALA A 347 -5.34 13.72 18.63
N GLU A 348 -6.64 13.76 18.35
CA GLU A 348 -7.52 12.61 18.59
C GLU A 348 -7.17 11.41 17.69
N LEU A 349 -6.90 11.64 16.41
CA LEU A 349 -6.42 10.58 15.50
C LEU A 349 -5.06 10.01 15.95
N ASP A 350 -4.17 10.84 16.50
CA ASP A 350 -2.89 10.36 17.06
C ASP A 350 -3.09 9.49 18.31
N ARG A 351 -4.00 9.90 19.21
CA ARG A 351 -4.42 9.10 20.39
C ARG A 351 -4.98 7.74 19.97
N LEU A 352 -5.96 7.72 19.05
CA LEU A 352 -6.53 6.49 18.51
C LEU A 352 -5.46 5.63 17.85
N ASN A 353 -4.51 6.21 17.13
CA ASN A 353 -3.41 5.45 16.53
C ASN A 353 -2.45 4.85 17.58
N ALA A 354 -2.22 5.52 18.71
CA ALA A 354 -1.46 4.97 19.81
C ALA A 354 -2.20 3.79 20.47
N GLU A 355 -3.49 3.95 20.76
CA GLU A 355 -4.34 2.90 21.34
C GLU A 355 -4.44 1.68 20.43
N ARG A 356 -4.68 1.90 19.13
CA ARG A 356 -4.72 0.84 18.13
C ARG A 356 -3.41 0.05 18.12
N ARG A 357 -2.26 0.73 18.21
CA ARG A 357 -0.95 0.07 18.24
C ARG A 357 -0.75 -0.80 19.49
N VAL A 358 -1.27 -0.38 20.65
CA VAL A 358 -1.22 -1.19 21.88
C VAL A 358 -2.09 -2.44 21.75
N ILE A 359 -3.30 -2.30 21.20
CA ILE A 359 -4.21 -3.42 20.92
C ILE A 359 -3.57 -4.39 19.90
N GLU A 360 -3.02 -3.85 18.81
CA GLU A 360 -2.32 -4.62 17.77
C GLU A 360 -1.14 -5.41 18.34
N GLN A 361 -0.25 -4.78 19.14
CA GLN A 361 0.92 -5.44 19.72
C GLN A 361 0.53 -6.57 20.69
N THR A 362 -0.52 -6.35 21.49
CA THR A 362 -1.01 -7.36 22.43
C THR A 362 -1.57 -8.58 21.69
N ALA A 363 -2.40 -8.33 20.68
CA ALA A 363 -2.97 -9.38 19.83
C ALA A 363 -1.88 -10.09 19.00
N GLU A 364 -0.89 -9.36 18.49
CA GLU A 364 0.26 -9.92 17.74
C GLU A 364 1.08 -10.88 18.61
N ALA A 365 1.44 -10.48 19.84
CA ALA A 365 2.20 -11.34 20.74
C ALA A 365 1.45 -12.63 21.10
N GLN A 366 0.14 -12.54 21.35
CA GLN A 366 -0.70 -13.70 21.65
C GLN A 366 -0.86 -14.62 20.44
N ALA A 367 -1.15 -14.04 19.26
CA ALA A 367 -1.31 -14.80 18.03
C ALA A 367 0.00 -15.45 17.60
N GLU A 368 1.15 -14.80 17.81
CA GLU A 368 2.45 -15.39 17.56
C GLU A 368 2.72 -16.59 18.46
N ALA A 369 2.43 -16.48 19.77
CA ALA A 369 2.59 -17.60 20.70
C ALA A 369 1.70 -18.78 20.31
N GLU A 370 0.46 -18.52 19.90
CA GLU A 370 -0.46 -19.54 19.39
C GLU A 370 0.06 -20.18 18.09
N ALA A 371 0.56 -19.37 17.15
CA ALA A 371 1.13 -19.86 15.90
C ALA A 371 2.33 -20.77 16.15
N LEU A 372 3.27 -20.35 17.00
CA LEU A 372 4.45 -21.16 17.38
C LEU A 372 4.04 -22.48 18.04
N ALA A 373 3.05 -22.45 18.93
CA ALA A 373 2.53 -23.66 19.55
C ALA A 373 1.89 -24.61 18.52
N SER A 374 1.20 -24.07 17.53
CA SER A 374 0.51 -24.85 16.49
C SER A 374 1.44 -25.47 15.44
N LEU A 375 2.53 -24.79 15.08
CA LEU A 375 3.47 -25.26 14.05
C LEU A 375 4.40 -26.37 14.55
N GLY A 376 4.58 -26.49 15.87
CA GLY A 376 5.48 -27.46 16.48
C GLY A 376 6.95 -27.26 16.09
N LEU A 377 7.82 -28.18 16.52
CA LEU A 377 9.29 -28.11 16.27
C LEU A 377 9.68 -28.36 14.81
N GLU A 378 8.80 -28.98 14.01
CA GLU A 378 9.12 -29.40 12.64
C GLU A 378 8.76 -28.35 11.56
N ASP A 379 8.10 -27.24 11.94
CA ASP A 379 7.70 -26.13 11.05
C ASP A 379 6.95 -26.56 9.75
N LYS A 380 6.13 -27.62 9.83
CA LYS A 380 5.49 -28.24 8.65
C LYS A 380 4.19 -27.59 8.19
N GLY A 381 3.57 -26.72 8.99
CA GLY A 381 2.27 -26.12 8.66
C GLY A 381 2.34 -25.17 7.46
N SER A 382 1.40 -25.28 6.54
CA SER A 382 1.28 -24.47 5.32
C SER A 382 0.53 -23.17 5.58
N VAL A 383 -0.38 -23.15 6.55
CA VAL A 383 -1.17 -21.97 6.92
C VAL A 383 -1.14 -21.73 8.42
N ILE A 384 -1.16 -20.46 8.82
CA ILE A 384 -1.38 -20.08 10.21
C ILE A 384 -2.83 -19.65 10.37
N VAL A 385 -3.50 -20.18 11.38
CA VAL A 385 -4.83 -19.73 11.77
C VAL A 385 -4.80 -19.57 13.27
N THR A 386 -5.04 -18.37 13.76
CA THR A 386 -5.06 -18.04 15.19
C THR A 386 -6.43 -17.49 15.55
N ALA A 387 -6.89 -17.76 16.77
CA ALA A 387 -8.17 -17.26 17.22
C ALA A 387 -8.19 -17.03 18.73
N SER A 388 -8.74 -15.89 19.14
CA SER A 388 -8.89 -15.60 20.57
C SER A 388 -10.13 -14.76 20.85
N GLU A 389 -10.66 -14.96 22.06
CA GLU A 389 -11.66 -14.07 22.63
C GLU A 389 -11.00 -12.76 23.07
N GLY A 390 -11.67 -11.63 22.86
CA GLY A 390 -11.17 -10.31 23.26
C GLY A 390 -10.21 -9.65 22.27
N TRP A 391 -9.88 -10.28 21.14
CA TRP A 391 -9.22 -9.58 20.03
C TRP A 391 -10.18 -8.60 19.36
N HIS A 392 -9.70 -7.40 19.06
CA HIS A 392 -10.50 -6.38 18.42
C HIS A 392 -10.63 -6.64 16.91
N PRO A 393 -11.85 -6.73 16.33
CA PRO A 393 -12.04 -6.97 14.89
C PRO A 393 -11.31 -5.96 13.99
N GLY A 394 -11.23 -4.70 14.42
CA GLY A 394 -10.48 -3.63 13.72
C GLY A 394 -8.97 -3.86 13.53
N VAL A 395 -8.34 -4.79 14.28
CA VAL A 395 -6.89 -5.07 14.20
C VAL A 395 -6.52 -6.42 13.60
N VAL A 396 -7.45 -7.37 13.45
CA VAL A 396 -7.10 -8.75 13.05
C VAL A 396 -6.40 -8.82 11.69
N GLY A 397 -6.76 -7.96 10.74
CA GLY A 397 -6.08 -7.89 9.43
C GLY A 397 -4.63 -7.39 9.50
N LEU A 398 -4.31 -6.54 10.49
CA LEU A 398 -2.94 -6.07 10.72
C LEU A 398 -2.10 -7.19 11.32
N VAL A 399 -2.63 -7.90 12.32
CA VAL A 399 -1.96 -9.05 12.94
C VAL A 399 -1.75 -10.18 11.91
N ALA A 400 -2.75 -10.47 11.06
CA ALA A 400 -2.61 -11.45 9.99
C ALA A 400 -1.48 -11.10 9.02
N SER A 401 -1.33 -9.81 8.70
CA SER A 401 -0.23 -9.34 7.84
C SER A 401 1.14 -9.57 8.50
N ARG A 402 1.25 -9.30 9.80
CA ARG A 402 2.48 -9.51 10.60
C ARG A 402 2.88 -10.98 10.66
N LEU A 403 1.94 -11.86 10.99
CA LEU A 403 2.17 -13.30 11.02
C LEU A 403 2.58 -13.80 9.63
N LYS A 404 1.88 -13.36 8.57
CA LYS A 404 2.23 -13.70 7.19
C LYS A 404 3.66 -13.26 6.84
N ASP A 405 4.10 -12.06 7.21
CA ASP A 405 5.48 -11.63 6.94
C ASP A 405 6.50 -12.47 7.73
N LYS A 406 6.26 -12.66 9.03
CA LYS A 406 7.18 -13.34 9.95
C LYS A 406 7.37 -14.82 9.62
N PHE A 407 6.27 -15.54 9.44
CA PHE A 407 6.28 -16.98 9.14
C PHE A 407 6.28 -17.28 7.64
N SER A 408 6.10 -16.23 6.82
CA SER A 408 6.16 -16.27 5.36
C SER A 408 5.30 -17.36 4.75
N ARG A 409 4.07 -17.41 5.23
CA ARG A 409 3.00 -18.29 4.79
C ARG A 409 1.66 -17.59 5.01
N PRO A 410 0.58 -18.02 4.35
CA PRO A 410 -0.72 -17.41 4.58
C PRO A 410 -1.11 -17.48 6.05
N ALA A 411 -1.75 -16.42 6.54
CA ALA A 411 -2.16 -16.32 7.94
C ALA A 411 -3.58 -15.78 8.07
N PHE A 412 -4.38 -16.40 8.93
CA PHE A 412 -5.70 -15.96 9.35
C PHE A 412 -5.67 -15.64 10.84
N VAL A 413 -6.29 -14.52 11.20
CA VAL A 413 -6.48 -14.11 12.59
C VAL A 413 -7.97 -13.88 12.81
N VAL A 414 -8.56 -14.56 13.79
CA VAL A 414 -9.99 -14.57 14.06
C VAL A 414 -10.27 -13.99 15.45
N ALA A 415 -11.06 -12.91 15.50
CA ALA A 415 -11.59 -12.38 16.75
C ALA A 415 -12.89 -13.12 17.08
N LEU A 416 -12.94 -13.77 18.25
CA LEU A 416 -14.13 -14.47 18.72
C LEU A 416 -14.98 -13.54 19.59
N GLU A 417 -16.26 -13.43 19.25
CA GLU A 417 -17.26 -12.65 19.98
C GLU A 417 -17.92 -13.47 21.10
N PRO A 418 -18.42 -12.80 22.18
CA PRO A 418 -19.28 -13.45 23.17
C PRO A 418 -20.55 -14.00 22.50
N GLY A 419 -20.62 -15.32 22.34
CA GLY A 419 -21.65 -16.00 21.53
C GLY A 419 -21.10 -17.02 20.54
N GLY A 420 -19.77 -17.12 20.42
CA GLY A 420 -19.11 -18.19 19.68
C GLY A 420 -19.04 -17.94 18.16
N ILE A 421 -19.43 -16.77 17.67
CA ILE A 421 -19.17 -16.37 16.29
C ILE A 421 -17.81 -15.67 16.24
N GLY A 422 -16.99 -16.02 15.24
CA GLY A 422 -15.69 -15.44 14.99
C GLY A 422 -15.67 -14.67 13.68
N THR A 423 -15.14 -13.44 13.72
CA THR A 423 -14.87 -12.63 12.53
C THR A 423 -13.36 -12.51 12.35
N GLY A 424 -12.85 -12.90 11.19
CA GLY A 424 -11.43 -13.01 10.92
C GLY A 424 -10.99 -12.40 9.61
N SER A 425 -9.67 -12.20 9.50
CA SER A 425 -9.03 -11.73 8.28
C SER A 425 -7.82 -12.57 7.91
N GLY A 426 -7.73 -12.92 6.63
CA GLY A 426 -6.63 -13.68 6.02
C GLY A 426 -5.70 -12.79 5.20
N ARG A 427 -4.41 -13.12 5.19
CA ARG A 427 -3.37 -12.51 4.34
C ARG A 427 -2.51 -13.57 3.69
N SER A 428 -2.29 -13.46 2.38
CA SER A 428 -1.60 -14.46 1.56
C SER A 428 -0.15 -14.08 1.24
N ILE A 429 0.59 -15.05 0.72
CA ILE A 429 1.90 -14.86 0.06
C ILE A 429 1.74 -14.97 -1.46
N GLY A 430 2.74 -14.50 -2.22
CA GLY A 430 2.71 -14.59 -3.68
C GLY A 430 2.55 -16.04 -4.16
N GLY A 431 1.68 -16.25 -5.16
CA GLY A 431 1.39 -17.58 -5.70
C GLY A 431 0.34 -18.39 -4.93
N VAL A 432 -0.29 -17.83 -3.89
CA VAL A 432 -1.33 -18.52 -3.09
C VAL A 432 -2.62 -17.71 -3.10
N ASP A 433 -3.74 -18.29 -3.56
CA ASP A 433 -5.04 -17.59 -3.67
C ASP A 433 -5.97 -17.88 -2.48
N LEU A 434 -6.03 -16.95 -1.52
CA LEU A 434 -6.94 -17.06 -0.38
C LEU A 434 -8.41 -16.87 -0.73
N GLY A 435 -8.72 -15.94 -1.64
CA GLY A 435 -10.10 -15.64 -2.02
C GLY A 435 -10.82 -16.86 -2.60
N LYS A 436 -10.13 -17.61 -3.47
CA LYS A 436 -10.61 -18.87 -4.02
C LYS A 436 -10.86 -19.92 -2.93
N ALA A 437 -9.89 -20.13 -2.04
CA ALA A 437 -10.00 -21.10 -0.96
C ALA A 437 -11.15 -20.74 0.02
N VAL A 438 -11.29 -19.46 0.37
CA VAL A 438 -12.36 -18.99 1.27
C VAL A 438 -13.74 -19.13 0.65
N ARG A 439 -13.93 -18.75 -0.62
CA ARG A 439 -15.22 -18.95 -1.31
C ARG A 439 -15.61 -20.42 -1.36
N ARG A 440 -14.64 -21.31 -1.56
CA ARG A 440 -14.88 -22.76 -1.55
C ARG A 440 -15.25 -23.25 -0.14
N ALA A 441 -14.57 -22.77 0.90
CA ALA A 441 -14.89 -23.12 2.29
C ALA A 441 -16.31 -22.66 2.71
N VAL A 442 -16.80 -21.55 2.18
CA VAL A 442 -18.22 -21.13 2.35
C VAL A 442 -19.16 -22.09 1.64
N ALA A 443 -18.88 -22.44 0.37
CA ALA A 443 -19.70 -23.36 -0.40
C ALA A 443 -19.78 -24.76 0.22
N ASP A 444 -18.70 -25.20 0.87
CA ASP A 444 -18.61 -26.49 1.57
C ASP A 444 -19.16 -26.44 3.02
N GLY A 445 -19.65 -25.28 3.49
CA GLY A 445 -20.30 -25.13 4.80
C GLY A 445 -19.35 -24.99 6.01
N VAL A 446 -18.04 -24.88 5.78
CA VAL A 446 -17.01 -24.70 6.82
C VAL A 446 -17.05 -23.26 7.39
N LEU A 447 -17.39 -22.28 6.55
CA LEU A 447 -17.55 -20.87 6.92
C LEU A 447 -19.01 -20.45 6.81
N LEU A 448 -19.46 -19.58 7.72
CA LEU A 448 -20.78 -18.95 7.65
C LEU A 448 -20.85 -17.92 6.53
N LYS A 449 -19.81 -17.10 6.43
CA LYS A 449 -19.61 -16.08 5.40
C LYS A 449 -18.13 -15.97 5.11
N GLY A 450 -17.78 -15.56 3.90
CA GLY A 450 -16.39 -15.35 3.53
C GLY A 450 -16.23 -14.91 2.09
N GLY A 451 -15.23 -14.10 1.86
CA GLY A 451 -14.93 -13.54 0.55
C GLY A 451 -13.59 -12.83 0.53
N GLY A 452 -13.14 -12.43 -0.64
CA GLY A 452 -11.87 -11.74 -0.81
C GLY A 452 -11.21 -11.99 -2.16
N HIS A 453 -9.93 -11.64 -2.22
CA HIS A 453 -9.08 -11.75 -3.40
C HIS A 453 -7.89 -12.65 -3.10
N THR A 454 -7.02 -12.86 -4.09
CA THR A 454 -5.84 -13.72 -3.98
C THR A 454 -5.00 -13.42 -2.72
N MET A 455 -4.77 -12.13 -2.40
CA MET A 455 -3.87 -11.72 -1.32
C MET A 455 -4.52 -11.48 0.05
N ALA A 456 -5.86 -11.39 0.12
CA ALA A 456 -6.56 -11.09 1.37
C ALA A 456 -8.00 -11.61 1.35
N ALA A 457 -8.49 -12.04 2.52
CA ALA A 457 -9.86 -12.50 2.67
C ALA A 457 -10.46 -12.10 4.03
N GLY A 458 -11.78 -11.98 4.08
CA GLY A 458 -12.56 -11.91 5.31
C GLY A 458 -13.30 -13.22 5.53
N VAL A 459 -13.41 -13.67 6.78
CA VAL A 459 -14.09 -14.92 7.15
C VAL A 459 -14.98 -14.72 8.36
N THR A 460 -16.11 -15.41 8.39
CA THR A 460 -16.98 -15.54 9.56
C THR A 460 -17.24 -17.02 9.80
N LEU A 461 -17.02 -17.50 11.02
CA LEU A 461 -17.13 -18.92 11.38
C LEU A 461 -17.67 -19.10 12.80
N ARG A 462 -18.20 -20.28 13.10
CA ARG A 462 -18.53 -20.66 14.47
C ARG A 462 -17.28 -21.19 15.18
N LYS A 463 -17.11 -20.87 16.47
CA LYS A 463 -15.96 -21.28 17.29
C LYS A 463 -15.74 -22.79 17.23
N GLU A 464 -16.80 -23.57 17.16
CA GLU A 464 -16.76 -25.02 17.08
C GLU A 464 -16.17 -25.52 15.75
N GLN A 465 -16.29 -24.73 14.67
CA GLN A 465 -15.74 -25.04 13.34
C GLN A 465 -14.29 -24.59 13.16
N LEU A 466 -13.67 -23.98 14.18
CA LEU A 466 -12.31 -23.45 14.05
C LEU A 466 -11.29 -24.54 13.71
N ALA A 467 -11.40 -25.73 14.32
CA ALA A 467 -10.49 -26.84 14.05
C ALA A 467 -10.66 -27.40 12.64
N GLU A 468 -11.92 -27.50 12.17
CA GLU A 468 -12.24 -27.91 10.81
C GLU A 468 -11.70 -26.91 9.79
N PHE A 469 -11.87 -25.62 10.04
CA PHE A 469 -11.32 -24.55 9.21
C PHE A 469 -9.79 -24.62 9.09
N ARG A 470 -9.08 -24.90 10.19
CA ARG A 470 -7.61 -25.10 10.17
C ARG A 470 -7.21 -26.23 9.22
N ALA A 471 -7.83 -27.40 9.38
CA ALA A 471 -7.53 -28.57 8.57
C ALA A 471 -7.88 -28.35 7.09
N TYR A 472 -9.00 -27.67 6.83
CA TYR A 472 -9.45 -27.33 5.49
C TYR A 472 -8.43 -26.44 4.77
N MET A 473 -8.02 -25.34 5.41
CA MET A 473 -7.08 -24.39 4.81
C MET A 473 -5.67 -24.98 4.64
N GLU A 474 -5.22 -25.82 5.58
CA GLU A 474 -3.94 -26.54 5.46
C GLU A 474 -3.93 -27.41 4.21
N THR A 475 -4.99 -28.21 4.01
CA THR A 475 -5.12 -29.10 2.84
C THR A 475 -5.22 -28.30 1.55
N ALA A 476 -6.03 -27.25 1.53
CA ALA A 476 -6.31 -26.46 0.34
C ALA A 476 -5.09 -25.68 -0.17
N LEU A 477 -4.18 -25.26 0.73
CA LEU A 477 -3.09 -24.35 0.38
C LEU A 477 -1.70 -25.00 0.35
N ALA A 478 -1.54 -26.24 0.84
CA ALA A 478 -0.23 -26.86 1.04
C ALA A 478 0.67 -26.87 -0.21
N ALA A 479 0.13 -27.25 -1.37
CA ALA A 479 0.90 -27.33 -2.61
C ALA A 479 1.41 -25.95 -3.07
N ASP A 480 0.52 -24.95 -3.11
CA ASP A 480 0.83 -23.59 -3.54
C ASP A 480 1.85 -22.93 -2.58
N VAL A 481 1.68 -23.15 -1.28
CA VAL A 481 2.62 -22.65 -0.25
C VAL A 481 3.99 -23.32 -0.38
N ALA A 482 4.06 -24.63 -0.58
CA ALA A 482 5.32 -25.34 -0.78
C ALA A 482 6.08 -24.81 -2.00
N GLN A 483 5.39 -24.59 -3.12
CA GLN A 483 5.98 -24.01 -4.32
C GLN A 483 6.48 -22.57 -4.08
N SER A 484 5.67 -21.74 -3.41
CA SER A 484 6.02 -20.34 -3.12
C SER A 484 7.20 -20.21 -2.14
N ARG A 485 7.30 -21.09 -1.14
CA ARG A 485 8.39 -21.08 -0.15
C ARG A 485 9.74 -21.55 -0.72
N HIS A 486 9.74 -22.29 -1.83
CA HIS A 486 10.93 -23.00 -2.33
C HIS A 486 12.02 -22.10 -2.93
N VAL A 487 11.72 -20.83 -3.28
CA VAL A 487 12.73 -19.87 -3.75
C VAL A 487 12.40 -18.47 -3.24
N ARG A 488 13.22 -17.92 -2.32
CA ARG A 488 13.16 -16.49 -1.96
C ARG A 488 14.31 -15.77 -2.61
N GLU A 489 14.01 -14.89 -3.56
CA GLU A 489 15.03 -14.08 -4.24
C GLU A 489 15.07 -12.67 -3.66
N LEU A 490 16.27 -12.16 -3.44
CA LEU A 490 16.52 -10.75 -3.14
C LEU A 490 17.21 -10.11 -4.34
N PHE A 491 16.48 -9.23 -5.04
CA PHE A 491 17.02 -8.49 -6.19
C PHE A 491 17.82 -7.28 -5.74
N ILE A 492 19.11 -7.26 -6.10
CA ILE A 492 20.09 -6.22 -5.80
C ILE A 492 20.21 -5.30 -7.02
N ASP A 493 19.97 -3.99 -6.84
CA ASP A 493 20.09 -2.97 -7.89
C ASP A 493 21.56 -2.70 -8.25
N GLY A 494 22.49 -2.84 -7.30
CA GLY A 494 23.92 -2.80 -7.56
C GLY A 494 24.80 -2.83 -6.32
N ALA A 495 26.11 -2.91 -6.53
CA ALA A 495 27.12 -2.94 -5.48
C ALA A 495 27.67 -1.54 -5.19
N VAL A 496 27.88 -1.21 -3.92
CA VAL A 496 28.52 0.04 -3.49
C VAL A 496 29.44 -0.20 -2.29
N SER A 497 30.49 0.61 -2.13
CA SER A 497 31.29 0.62 -0.90
C SER A 497 30.69 1.58 0.13
N ALA A 498 31.14 1.51 1.40
CA ALA A 498 30.66 2.43 2.43
C ALA A 498 31.07 3.88 2.12
N ARG A 499 32.20 4.09 1.45
CA ARG A 499 32.66 5.42 1.01
C ARG A 499 31.72 6.07 0.00
N ALA A 500 31.09 5.29 -0.87
CA ALA A 500 30.18 5.80 -1.90
C ALA A 500 28.81 6.21 -1.35
N ALA A 501 28.46 5.77 -0.12
CA ALA A 501 27.19 6.08 0.51
C ALA A 501 27.16 7.50 1.09
N THR A 502 27.19 8.51 0.22
CA THR A 502 27.11 9.94 0.57
C THR A 502 25.69 10.49 0.39
N PRO A 503 25.32 11.62 1.03
CA PRO A 503 24.01 12.25 0.82
C PRO A 503 23.71 12.54 -0.66
N GLU A 504 24.72 12.94 -1.43
CA GLU A 504 24.59 13.22 -2.87
C GLU A 504 24.30 11.95 -3.68
N PHE A 505 24.89 10.82 -3.28
CA PHE A 505 24.59 9.52 -3.87
C PHE A 505 23.15 9.10 -3.58
N VAL A 506 22.69 9.25 -2.33
CA VAL A 506 21.29 8.96 -1.98
C VAL A 506 20.32 9.89 -2.70
N ALA A 507 20.63 11.19 -2.79
CA ALA A 507 19.84 12.14 -3.56
C ALA A 507 19.76 11.76 -5.06
N THR A 508 20.86 11.23 -5.61
CA THR A 508 20.90 10.70 -6.98
C THR A 508 19.97 9.52 -7.16
N LEU A 509 19.99 8.54 -6.24
CA LEU A 509 19.08 7.39 -6.28
C LEU A 509 17.62 7.83 -6.10
N ASN A 510 17.36 8.78 -5.21
CA ASN A 510 16.02 9.29 -4.92
C ASN A 510 15.36 9.99 -6.12
N ARG A 511 16.11 10.35 -7.17
CA ARG A 511 15.54 10.80 -8.45
C ARG A 511 14.68 9.74 -9.13
N ALA A 512 14.90 8.46 -8.84
CA ALA A 512 14.03 7.36 -9.30
C ALA A 512 12.76 7.20 -8.43
N GLY A 513 12.67 7.92 -7.31
CA GLY A 513 11.46 7.98 -6.48
C GLY A 513 10.32 8.76 -7.16
N PRO A 514 9.12 8.84 -6.54
CA PRO A 514 8.80 8.32 -5.22
C PRO A 514 8.83 6.78 -5.20
N PHE A 515 9.36 6.22 -4.11
CA PHE A 515 9.39 4.78 -3.89
C PHE A 515 8.16 4.30 -3.12
N GLY A 516 7.69 3.10 -3.42
CA GLY A 516 6.48 2.51 -2.86
C GLY A 516 6.07 1.25 -3.61
N ALA A 517 4.79 0.88 -3.54
CA ALA A 517 4.25 -0.23 -4.32
C ALA A 517 4.50 0.02 -5.82
N GLY A 518 4.86 -1.02 -6.58
CA GLY A 518 5.20 -0.90 -8.00
C GLY A 518 6.54 -0.20 -8.31
N ASN A 519 7.16 0.49 -7.35
CA ASN A 519 8.48 1.11 -7.50
C ASN A 519 9.27 1.02 -6.17
N PRO A 520 9.79 -0.15 -5.79
CA PRO A 520 10.45 -0.33 -4.49
C PRO A 520 11.71 0.53 -4.36
N GLU A 521 12.13 0.80 -3.12
CA GLU A 521 13.43 1.43 -2.85
C GLU A 521 14.58 0.59 -3.42
N PRO A 522 15.65 1.22 -3.94
CA PRO A 522 16.83 0.50 -4.41
C PRO A 522 17.46 -0.32 -3.28
N VAL A 523 17.80 -1.57 -3.57
CA VAL A 523 18.58 -2.43 -2.67
C VAL A 523 20.00 -2.45 -3.19
N VAL A 524 20.93 -1.90 -2.42
CA VAL A 524 22.36 -1.97 -2.71
C VAL A 524 23.01 -3.07 -1.88
N ALA A 525 24.09 -3.65 -2.41
CA ALA A 525 24.92 -4.60 -1.69
C ALA A 525 26.29 -4.01 -1.37
N LEU A 526 26.72 -4.18 -0.13
CA LEU A 526 28.05 -3.85 0.36
C LEU A 526 28.92 -5.11 0.33
N PRO A 527 30.01 -5.16 -0.47
CA PRO A 527 30.86 -6.34 -0.55
C PRO A 527 31.85 -6.43 0.61
N ALA A 528 31.79 -7.54 1.37
CA ALA A 528 32.78 -7.90 2.39
C ALA A 528 33.14 -6.76 3.36
N HIS A 529 32.12 -6.12 3.93
CA HIS A 529 32.30 -5.11 4.98
C HIS A 529 32.39 -5.77 6.34
N GLN A 530 33.31 -5.28 7.17
CA GLN A 530 33.43 -5.75 8.54
C GLN A 530 32.30 -5.22 9.41
N LEU A 531 31.61 -6.11 10.13
CA LEU A 531 30.62 -5.75 11.12
C LEU A 531 31.31 -5.35 12.44
N ILE A 532 31.51 -4.05 12.67
CA ILE A 532 32.21 -3.54 13.86
C ILE A 532 31.30 -3.60 15.09
N HIS A 533 30.04 -3.18 14.93
CA HIS A 533 29.05 -3.11 16.00
C HIS A 533 27.71 -3.66 15.54
N ALA A 534 27.03 -4.35 16.46
CA ALA A 534 25.64 -4.76 16.37
C ALA A 534 25.06 -4.74 17.78
N ASP A 535 24.32 -3.68 18.12
CA ASP A 535 23.77 -3.45 19.44
C ASP A 535 22.25 -3.22 19.34
N GLU A 536 21.48 -3.77 20.28
CA GLU A 536 20.02 -3.60 20.34
C GLU A 536 19.62 -2.17 20.74
N ILE A 537 18.61 -1.63 20.07
CA ILE A 537 18.03 -0.31 20.35
C ILE A 537 16.50 -0.32 20.20
N GLY A 538 15.81 0.49 21.02
CA GLY A 538 14.39 0.80 20.87
C GLY A 538 13.49 -0.44 20.90
N GLN A 539 12.56 -0.53 19.93
CA GLN A 539 11.60 -1.63 19.80
C GLN A 539 12.17 -2.80 18.98
N ALA A 540 13.14 -3.52 19.55
CA ALA A 540 13.73 -4.72 18.95
C ALA A 540 14.49 -4.48 17.63
N HIS A 541 15.08 -3.28 17.44
CA HIS A 541 15.94 -2.99 16.28
C HIS A 541 17.43 -3.22 16.63
N LEU A 542 18.27 -3.45 15.62
CA LEU A 542 19.73 -3.50 15.79
C LEU A 542 20.38 -2.30 15.11
N ARG A 543 21.21 -1.56 15.84
CA ARG A 543 22.09 -0.53 15.31
C ARG A 543 23.44 -1.13 14.94
N LEU A 544 23.89 -0.85 13.71
CA LEU A 544 25.05 -1.48 13.10
C LEU A 544 26.12 -0.44 12.73
N ARG A 545 27.40 -0.86 12.74
CA ARG A 545 28.50 -0.12 12.08
C ARG A 545 29.26 -1.05 11.16
N LEU A 546 29.34 -0.69 9.89
CA LEU A 546 29.94 -1.47 8.82
C LEU A 546 31.18 -0.75 8.29
N ARG A 547 32.32 -1.43 8.24
CA ARG A 547 33.60 -0.87 7.75
C ARG A 547 34.01 -1.53 6.44
N SER A 548 34.24 -0.73 5.40
CA SER A 548 34.85 -1.21 4.15
C SER A 548 36.36 -1.41 4.29
N GLY A 549 36.95 -2.14 3.34
CA GLY A 549 38.40 -2.42 3.33
C GLY A 549 39.30 -1.17 3.25
N ASP A 550 38.77 -0.05 2.76
CA ASP A 550 39.45 1.26 2.72
C ASP A 550 39.25 2.10 4.01
N GLY A 551 38.66 1.50 5.05
CA GLY A 551 38.45 2.10 6.37
C GLY A 551 37.21 2.98 6.50
N ALA A 552 36.46 3.26 5.43
CA ALA A 552 35.22 4.05 5.54
C ALA A 552 34.16 3.30 6.37
N ILE A 553 33.39 4.04 7.16
CA ILE A 553 32.37 3.49 8.07
C ILE A 553 30.99 3.99 7.64
N LEU A 554 30.05 3.05 7.51
CA LEU A 554 28.64 3.34 7.30
C LEU A 554 27.83 2.83 8.50
N ASN A 555 26.93 3.69 8.99
CA ASN A 555 25.95 3.28 10.00
C ASN A 555 24.83 2.48 9.34
N GLY A 556 24.33 1.47 10.03
CA GLY A 556 23.18 0.70 9.58
C GLY A 556 22.14 0.51 10.67
N ILE A 557 20.93 0.16 10.26
CA ILE A 557 19.85 -0.28 11.14
C ILE A 557 19.15 -1.50 10.54
N ALA A 558 18.94 -2.52 11.35
CA ALA A 558 18.06 -3.64 11.02
C ALA A 558 16.80 -3.51 11.89
N PHE A 559 15.67 -3.14 11.27
CA PHE A 559 14.43 -2.91 12.01
C PHE A 559 13.80 -4.24 12.43
N ARG A 560 13.46 -4.37 13.74
CA ARG A 560 12.70 -5.50 14.29
C ARG A 560 13.42 -6.83 14.06
N ALA A 561 14.75 -6.79 14.09
CA ALA A 561 15.60 -7.93 13.77
C ALA A 561 15.92 -8.78 15.02
N VAL A 562 15.75 -8.24 16.22
CA VAL A 562 16.05 -8.99 17.46
C VAL A 562 15.16 -10.23 17.55
N GLY A 563 15.78 -11.38 17.82
CA GLY A 563 15.10 -12.69 17.83
C GLY A 563 14.71 -13.24 16.45
N GLN A 564 14.98 -12.51 15.36
CA GLN A 564 14.75 -12.97 13.98
C GLN A 564 16.05 -13.53 13.37
N PRO A 565 15.97 -14.34 12.30
CA PRO A 565 17.15 -14.92 11.64
C PRO A 565 18.25 -13.89 11.32
N LEU A 566 17.86 -12.73 10.78
CA LEU A 566 18.78 -11.62 10.48
C LEU A 566 19.49 -11.09 11.73
N GLY A 567 18.76 -10.84 12.83
CA GLY A 567 19.37 -10.28 14.03
C GLY A 567 20.25 -11.28 14.77
N ASN A 568 19.83 -12.55 14.82
CA ASN A 568 20.65 -13.63 15.37
C ASN A 568 21.98 -13.75 14.61
N ALA A 569 21.91 -13.71 13.28
CA ALA A 569 23.07 -13.73 12.40
C ALA A 569 23.99 -12.51 12.65
N LEU A 570 23.45 -11.29 12.68
CA LEU A 570 24.22 -10.07 12.97
C LEU A 570 24.87 -10.07 14.36
N ALA A 571 24.19 -10.59 15.37
CA ALA A 571 24.73 -10.69 16.73
C ALA A 571 25.90 -11.70 16.80
N GLN A 572 25.77 -12.85 16.13
CA GLN A 572 26.78 -13.91 16.13
C GLN A 572 28.01 -13.57 15.28
N MET A 573 27.84 -12.84 14.18
CA MET A 573 28.90 -12.53 13.22
C MET A 573 29.63 -11.20 13.49
N ARG A 574 29.52 -10.66 14.70
CA ARG A 574 30.23 -9.43 15.09
C ARG A 574 31.74 -9.63 14.90
N GLY A 575 32.38 -8.66 14.26
CA GLY A 575 33.81 -8.67 13.91
C GLY A 575 34.13 -9.37 12.58
N GLN A 576 33.20 -10.11 11.98
CA GLN A 576 33.41 -10.82 10.72
C GLN A 576 33.18 -9.92 9.50
N LEU A 577 33.68 -10.36 8.34
CA LEU A 577 33.38 -9.76 7.03
C LEU A 577 32.04 -10.31 6.52
N LEU A 578 31.17 -9.42 6.07
CA LEU A 578 29.83 -9.76 5.56
C LEU A 578 29.57 -9.07 4.24
N HIS A 579 28.91 -9.76 3.32
CA HIS A 579 28.08 -9.11 2.32
C HIS A 579 26.81 -8.57 3.02
N VAL A 580 26.48 -7.30 2.80
CA VAL A 580 25.31 -6.66 3.44
C VAL A 580 24.41 -6.05 2.38
N ALA A 581 23.13 -6.45 2.35
CA ALA A 581 22.14 -5.88 1.45
C ALA A 581 21.18 -4.95 2.22
N GLY A 582 20.86 -3.81 1.63
CA GLY A 582 19.96 -2.84 2.24
C GLY A 582 19.64 -1.63 1.36
N SER A 583 18.75 -0.78 1.84
CA SER A 583 18.40 0.49 1.18
C SER A 583 19.06 1.65 1.91
N LEU A 584 19.61 2.60 1.18
CA LEU A 584 20.23 3.80 1.77
C LEU A 584 19.16 4.85 2.04
N ALA A 585 19.21 5.46 3.22
CA ALA A 585 18.36 6.57 3.61
C ALA A 585 19.22 7.71 4.21
N VAL A 586 18.74 8.94 4.11
CA VAL A 586 19.34 10.10 4.80
C VAL A 586 18.60 10.31 6.12
N ASP A 587 19.29 10.08 7.22
CA ASP A 587 18.84 10.44 8.55
C ASP A 587 19.16 11.92 8.82
N ARG A 588 18.16 12.67 9.28
CA ARG A 588 18.26 14.11 9.58
C ARG A 588 18.08 14.33 11.07
N TRP A 589 19.18 14.42 11.80
CA TRP A 589 19.17 14.63 13.24
C TRP A 589 19.89 15.92 13.60
N GLN A 590 19.20 16.82 14.31
CA GLN A 590 19.75 18.10 14.80
C GLN A 590 20.47 18.94 13.72
N GLY A 591 19.95 18.92 12.49
CA GLY A 591 20.53 19.66 11.36
C GLY A 591 21.71 18.99 10.67
N ALA A 592 22.17 17.83 11.13
CA ALA A 592 23.16 17.01 10.42
C ALA A 592 22.46 15.95 9.57
N GLU A 593 22.84 15.85 8.29
CA GLU A 593 22.45 14.76 7.41
C GLU A 593 23.50 13.64 7.49
N ARG A 594 23.04 12.41 7.75
CA ARG A 594 23.91 11.22 7.76
C ARG A 594 23.26 10.12 6.95
N VAL A 595 24.04 9.46 6.11
CA VAL A 595 23.56 8.28 5.41
C VAL A 595 23.55 7.09 6.36
N GLN A 596 22.44 6.36 6.35
CA GLN A 596 22.25 5.12 7.07
C GLN A 596 21.75 4.04 6.11
N LEU A 597 22.29 2.82 6.25
CA LEU A 597 21.80 1.65 5.54
C LEU A 597 20.69 0.96 6.34
N ARG A 598 19.49 0.87 5.78
CA ARG A 598 18.45 -0.04 6.28
C ARG A 598 18.77 -1.46 5.80
N VAL A 599 19.36 -2.26 6.68
CA VAL A 599 19.79 -3.62 6.37
C VAL A 599 18.59 -4.55 6.29
N VAL A 600 18.50 -5.29 5.20
CA VAL A 600 17.43 -6.27 4.95
C VAL A 600 17.95 -7.71 4.92
N ASP A 601 19.24 -7.90 4.66
CA ASP A 601 19.85 -9.23 4.60
C ASP A 601 21.37 -9.18 4.71
N VAL A 602 21.98 -10.29 5.12
CA VAL A 602 23.45 -10.47 5.16
C VAL A 602 23.86 -11.86 4.72
N ALA A 603 25.07 -12.00 4.21
CA ALA A 603 25.68 -13.28 3.89
C ALA A 603 27.19 -13.26 4.20
N VAL A 604 27.74 -14.43 4.51
CA VAL A 604 29.19 -14.59 4.66
C VAL A 604 29.80 -14.63 3.26
N PRO A 605 30.86 -13.84 2.97
CA PRO A 605 31.59 -13.94 1.72
C PRO A 605 32.14 -15.35 1.54
N ASP A 606 32.04 -15.90 0.32
CA ASP A 606 32.71 -17.16 0.00
C ASP A 606 34.22 -16.96 0.22
N PRO A 607 34.89 -17.75 1.07
CA PRO A 607 36.33 -17.66 1.27
C PRO A 607 37.14 -17.99 -0.01
N GLY A 608 36.48 -18.41 -1.10
CA GLY A 608 37.12 -18.91 -2.30
C GLY A 608 37.70 -20.31 -2.05
N PRO A 609 38.24 -20.98 -3.09
CA PRO A 609 38.95 -22.23 -2.88
C PRO A 609 40.10 -21.97 -1.91
N LYS A 610 40.18 -22.76 -0.83
CA LYS A 610 41.37 -22.80 0.02
C LYS A 610 42.51 -23.25 -0.88
N THR A 611 43.30 -22.32 -1.40
CA THR A 611 44.55 -22.62 -2.07
C THR A 611 45.36 -23.47 -1.09
N ILE A 612 45.50 -24.76 -1.40
CA ILE A 612 46.40 -25.65 -0.68
C ILE A 612 47.76 -24.98 -0.79
N ARG A 613 48.31 -24.58 0.37
CA ARG A 613 49.58 -23.88 0.48
C ARG A 613 50.72 -24.66 -0.15
#